data_AF-A0A1H4U5T1-F1
#
_entry.id   AF-A0A1H4U5T1-F1
#
_cell.length_a   1.000
_cell.length_b   1.000
_cell.length_c   1.000
_cell.angle_alpha   90.00
_cell.angle_beta   90.00
_cell.angle_gamma   90.00
#
_symmetry.space_group_name_H-M   'P 1'
#
loop_
_entity.id
_entity.type
_entity.pdbx_description
1 polymer ?
#
loop_
_entity_poly.entity_id
_entity_poly.type
_entity_poly.pdbx_seq_one_letter_code
_entity_poly.pdbx_strand_id
1 'polypeptide(L)'
;MDEPASSSPFAQVPIEITISVGRARPRVQELLRLGKDTVLPLDRRVDDPVELYVGDRLIARGELTELEGDKAGQLAVRLTEVANLKSGL
;
A
#
# COMPACT_ATOMS: atom_id res chain seq x y z
N MET A 1 36.12 -19.12 6.91
CA MET A 1 36.31 -18.48 5.60
C MET A 1 34.92 -18.21 5.07
N ASP A 2 34.37 -17.10 5.51
CA ASP A 2 32.99 -16.70 5.27
C ASP A 2 32.83 -16.26 3.83
N GLU A 3 31.86 -16.84 3.13
CA GLU A 3 31.58 -16.63 1.72
C GLU A 3 30.88 -15.26 1.54
N PRO A 4 31.51 -14.24 0.93
CA PRO A 4 30.92 -12.91 0.82
C PRO A 4 30.24 -12.78 -0.55
N ALA A 5 29.05 -13.35 -0.71
CA ALA A 5 28.28 -13.15 -1.93
C ALA A 5 26.77 -13.25 -1.69
N SER A 6 26.15 -12.11 -1.36
CA SER A 6 24.86 -11.77 -1.98
C SER A 6 24.55 -10.27 -1.89
N SER A 7 25.55 -9.40 -2.13
CA SER A 7 25.23 -8.02 -2.53
C SER A 7 24.75 -8.05 -3.99
N SER A 8 23.55 -8.58 -4.21
CA SER A 8 22.90 -8.51 -5.51
C SER A 8 22.82 -7.03 -5.91
N PRO A 9 23.27 -6.62 -7.11
CA PRO A 9 23.19 -5.22 -7.55
C PRO A 9 21.74 -4.70 -7.58
N PHE A 10 20.76 -5.60 -7.52
CA PHE A 10 19.34 -5.28 -7.40
C PHE A 10 18.90 -4.86 -5.99
N ALA A 11 19.72 -5.05 -4.95
CA ALA A 11 19.37 -4.70 -3.57
C ALA A 11 19.19 -3.20 -3.34
N GLN A 12 19.68 -2.37 -4.27
CA GLN A 12 19.60 -0.90 -4.20
C GLN A 12 18.57 -0.31 -5.17
N VAL A 13 17.83 -1.15 -5.89
CA VAL A 13 16.84 -0.65 -6.85
C VAL A 13 15.66 -0.06 -6.05
N PRO A 14 15.33 1.23 -6.25
CA PRO A 14 14.17 1.82 -5.61
C PRO A 14 12.91 1.15 -6.16
N ILE A 15 12.07 0.64 -5.26
CA ILE A 15 10.79 0.00 -5.59
C ILE A 15 9.68 0.93 -5.12
N GLU A 16 8.78 1.29 -6.03
CA GLU A 16 7.56 1.99 -5.67
C GLU A 16 6.54 1.02 -5.07
N ILE A 17 6.02 1.35 -3.89
CA ILE A 17 4.99 0.58 -3.20
C ILE A 17 3.73 1.43 -3.17
N THR A 18 2.65 0.94 -3.76
CA THR A 18 1.34 1.57 -3.70
C THR A 18 0.56 1.02 -2.51
N ILE A 19 0.23 1.89 -1.56
CA ILE A 19 -0.67 1.55 -0.46
C ILE A 19 -2.10 1.89 -0.88
N SER A 20 -2.96 0.88 -0.94
CA SER A 20 -4.38 1.02 -1.27
C SER A 20 -5.20 0.89 0.01
N VAL A 21 -5.81 2.00 0.44
CA VAL A 21 -6.73 2.04 1.58
C VAL A 21 -8.13 1.49 1.23
N GLY A 22 -8.53 1.59 -0.04
CA GLY A 22 -9.83 1.13 -0.51
C GLY A 22 -10.03 1.44 -1.98
N ARG A 23 -11.12 0.92 -2.56
CA ARG A 23 -11.48 1.13 -3.97
C ARG A 23 -12.88 1.71 -4.06
N ALA A 24 -13.02 2.79 -4.83
CA ALA A 24 -14.33 3.27 -5.26
C ALA A 24 -14.60 2.76 -6.69
N ARG A 25 -15.82 2.27 -6.95
CA ARG A 25 -16.28 1.88 -8.29
C ARG A 25 -17.51 2.71 -8.68
N PRO A 26 -17.35 4.03 -8.92
CA PRO A 26 -18.46 4.86 -9.35
C PRO A 26 -18.97 4.40 -10.71
N ARG A 27 -20.26 4.57 -10.97
CA ARG A 27 -20.83 4.37 -12.31
C ARG A 27 -20.31 5.46 -13.24
N VAL A 28 -20.29 5.18 -14.55
CA VAL A 28 -19.88 6.17 -15.58
C VAL A 28 -20.62 7.49 -15.42
N GLN A 29 -21.92 7.45 -15.10
CA GLN A 29 -22.72 8.66 -14.86
C GLN A 29 -22.29 9.45 -13.63
N GLU A 30 -21.86 8.78 -12.56
CA GLU A 30 -21.34 9.43 -11.35
C GLU A 30 -19.96 10.02 -11.62
N LEU A 31 -19.12 9.32 -12.39
CA LEU A 31 -17.82 9.82 -12.83
C LEU A 31 -17.94 11.12 -13.64
N LEU A 32 -18.90 11.17 -14.57
CA LEU A 32 -19.20 12.38 -15.36
C LEU A 32 -19.78 13.52 -14.52
N ARG A 33 -20.33 13.21 -13.34
CA ARG A 33 -20.85 14.19 -12.38
C ARG A 33 -19.85 14.55 -11.28
N LEU A 34 -18.64 13.96 -11.29
CA LEU A 34 -17.58 14.32 -10.34
C LEU A 34 -17.23 15.79 -10.55
N GLY A 35 -17.58 16.59 -9.55
CA GLY A 35 -17.22 17.98 -9.46
C GLY A 35 -16.40 18.25 -8.22
N LYS A 36 -16.07 19.53 -8.02
CA LYS A 36 -15.52 20.00 -6.76
C LYS A 36 -16.45 19.58 -5.62
N ASP A 37 -15.87 19.15 -4.50
CA ASP A 37 -16.57 18.73 -3.28
C ASP A 37 -17.36 17.41 -3.38
N THR A 38 -17.17 16.62 -4.45
CA THR A 38 -17.80 15.28 -4.53
C THR A 38 -17.06 14.27 -3.64
N VAL A 39 -17.79 13.63 -2.73
CA VAL A 39 -17.27 12.59 -1.84
C VAL A 39 -17.55 11.22 -2.46
N LEU A 40 -16.49 10.45 -2.71
CA LEU A 40 -16.59 9.07 -3.17
C LEU A 40 -16.52 8.11 -1.97
N PRO A 41 -17.60 7.37 -1.66
CA PRO A 41 -17.54 6.33 -0.65
C PRO A 41 -16.62 5.20 -1.14
N LEU A 42 -15.67 4.82 -0.29
CA LEU A 42 -14.84 3.64 -0.49
C LEU A 42 -15.58 2.40 0.00
N ASP A 43 -15.17 1.23 -0.49
CA ASP A 43 -15.66 -0.07 -0.04
C ASP A 43 -15.04 -0.54 1.29
N ARG A 44 -14.03 0.17 1.81
CA ARG A 44 -13.30 -0.14 3.03
C ARG A 44 -13.52 0.89 4.14
N ARG A 45 -13.47 0.43 5.38
CA ARG A 45 -13.47 1.24 6.59
C ARG A 45 -12.06 1.67 6.98
N VAL A 46 -11.96 2.67 7.86
CA VAL A 46 -10.66 3.14 8.39
C VAL A 46 -9.96 2.04 9.20
N ASP A 47 -10.73 1.18 9.86
CA ASP A 47 -10.22 0.05 10.66
C ASP A 47 -9.89 -1.19 9.81
N ASP A 48 -10.24 -1.21 8.51
CA ASP A 48 -9.92 -2.35 7.66
C ASP A 48 -8.43 -2.33 7.30
N PRO A 49 -7.78 -3.51 7.19
CA PRO A 49 -6.38 -3.57 6.79
C PRO A 49 -6.22 -2.96 5.39
N VAL A 50 -5.16 -2.19 5.18
CA VAL A 50 -4.74 -1.66 3.88
C VAL A 50 -3.92 -2.70 3.12
N GLU A 51 -3.95 -2.61 1.79
CA GLU A 51 -3.21 -3.49 0.90
C GLU A 51 -2.00 -2.79 0.33
N LEU A 52 -0.85 -3.47 0.32
CA LEU A 52 0.38 -2.95 -0.26
C LEU A 52 0.67 -3.68 -1.56
N TYR A 53 0.81 -2.92 -2.64
CA TYR A 53 1.08 -3.42 -3.98
C TYR A 53 2.45 -2.94 -4.45
N VAL A 54 3.14 -3.79 -5.20
CA VAL A 54 4.31 -3.40 -6.01
C VAL A 54 3.95 -3.65 -7.45
N GLY A 55 3.74 -2.58 -8.22
CA GLY A 55 3.04 -2.67 -9.50
C GLY A 55 1.66 -3.28 -9.31
N ASP A 56 1.39 -4.42 -9.96
CA ASP A 56 0.10 -5.11 -9.90
C ASP A 56 0.04 -6.24 -8.86
N ARG A 57 1.13 -6.48 -8.12
CA ARG A 57 1.24 -7.63 -7.21
C ARG A 57 1.03 -7.21 -5.76
N LEU A 58 0.09 -7.87 -5.07
CA LEU A 58 -0.09 -7.72 -3.62
C LEU A 58 1.11 -8.33 -2.89
N ILE A 59 1.83 -7.49 -2.14
CA ILE A 59 3.04 -7.89 -1.40
C ILE A 59 2.81 -8.00 0.10
N ALA A 60 1.85 -7.28 0.65
CA ALA A 60 1.60 -7.25 2.09
C ALA A 60 0.22 -6.66 2.39
N ARG A 61 -0.21 -6.85 3.63
CA ARG A 61 -1.34 -6.17 4.25
C ARG A 61 -0.87 -5.53 5.55
N GLY A 62 -1.51 -4.43 5.91
CA GLY A 62 -1.19 -3.73 7.15
C GLY A 62 -2.37 -2.97 7.68
N GLU A 63 -2.23 -2.40 8.86
CA GLU A 63 -3.23 -1.50 9.45
C GLU A 63 -2.76 -0.05 9.27
N LEU A 64 -3.69 0.82 8.90
CA LEU A 64 -3.41 2.25 8.84
C LEU A 64 -3.31 2.79 10.27
N THR A 65 -2.22 3.46 10.57
CA THR A 65 -1.95 4.04 11.89
C THR A 65 -1.41 5.45 11.72
N GLU A 66 -1.62 6.30 12.70
CA GLU A 66 -1.04 7.63 12.71
C GLU A 66 0.31 7.58 13.42
N LEU A 67 1.32 8.28 12.89
CA LEU A 67 2.59 8.43 13.59
C LEU A 67 2.43 9.28 14.85
N GLU A 68 3.17 8.95 15.90
CA GLU A 68 3.22 9.72 17.14
C GLU A 68 4.42 10.70 17.15
N GLY A 69 4.39 11.68 18.07
CA GLY A 69 5.49 12.62 18.31
C GLY A 69 5.55 13.77 17.28
N ASP A 70 6.76 14.16 16.87
CA ASP A 70 6.99 15.26 15.91
C ASP A 70 6.40 15.02 14.51
N LYS A 71 5.97 13.78 14.22
CA LYS A 71 5.32 13.40 12.96
C LYS A 71 3.82 13.11 13.11
N ALA A 72 3.22 13.55 14.21
CA ALA A 72 1.77 13.50 14.41
C ALA A 72 1.03 14.10 13.20
N GLY A 73 0.01 13.42 12.71
CA GLY A 73 -0.72 13.74 11.48
C GLY A 73 -0.27 12.98 10.22
N GLN A 74 0.86 12.26 10.25
CA GLN A 74 1.30 11.46 9.10
C GLN A 74 0.70 10.06 9.12
N LEU A 75 0.18 9.65 7.96
CA LEU A 75 -0.30 8.30 7.72
C LEU A 75 0.88 7.33 7.69
N ALA A 76 0.83 6.31 8.53
CA ALA A 76 1.75 5.18 8.54
C ALA A 76 0.98 3.87 8.38
N VAL A 77 1.70 2.83 7.97
CA VAL A 77 1.13 1.49 7.82
C VAL A 77 1.93 0.52 8.65
N ARG A 78 1.24 -0.16 9.58
CA ARG A 78 1.81 -1.25 10.36
C ARG A 78 1.54 -2.56 9.62
N LEU A 79 2.59 -3.19 9.09
CA LEU A 79 2.46 -4.48 8.40
C LEU A 79 1.90 -5.54 9.36
N THR A 80 0.80 -6.18 8.96
CA THR A 80 0.17 -7.29 9.67
C THR A 80 0.52 -8.62 9.03
N GLU A 81 0.54 -8.66 7.70
CA GLU A 81 0.88 -9.84 6.91
C GLU A 81 1.81 -9.46 5.75
N VAL A 82 2.83 -10.27 5.50
CA VAL A 82 3.73 -10.10 4.34
C VAL A 82 3.57 -11.32 3.43
N ALA A 83 3.20 -11.08 2.17
CA ALA A 83 3.11 -12.13 1.17
C ALA A 83 4.52 -12.67 0.89
N ASN A 84 4.65 -13.99 0.86
CA ASN A 84 5.94 -14.63 0.63
C ASN A 84 6.33 -14.48 -0.86
N LEU A 85 7.12 -13.46 -1.19
CA LEU A 85 7.54 -13.20 -2.57
C LEU A 85 8.46 -14.26 -3.16
N LYS A 86 9.02 -15.16 -2.34
CA LYS A 86 9.99 -16.19 -2.76
C LYS A 86 9.36 -17.39 -3.50
N SER A 87 8.04 -17.53 -3.53
CA SER A 87 7.39 -18.75 -4.05
C SER A 87 7.17 -18.78 -5.58
N GLY A 88 7.90 -17.99 -6.37
CA GLY A 88 7.63 -17.87 -7.81
C GLY A 88 8.85 -17.60 -8.70
N LEU A 89 10.07 -17.94 -8.23
CA LEU A 89 11.30 -17.91 -9.04
C LEU A 89 11.97 -19.28 -8.95
#